data_AF-A0A1Q6X4V9-F1
#
_entry.id   AF-A0A1Q6X4V9-F1
#
_cell.length_a   1.000
_cell.length_b   1.000
_cell.length_c   1.000
_cell.angle_alpha   90.00
_cell.angle_beta   90.00
_cell.angle_gamma   90.00
#
_symmetry.space_group_name_H-M   'P 1'
#
loop_
_entity.id
_entity.type
_entity.pdbx_description
1 polymer ?
#
loop_
_entity_poly.entity_id
_entity_poly.type
_entity_poly.pdbx_seq_one_letter_code
_entity_poly.pdbx_strand_id
1 'polypeptide(L)'
;MVDPRVAFVTTNMMEAVVNTGLAFSAVRGRGFSAPAAGKTGSSHDGWFAGYTSNLLCIVWVGYDDYSDIRLSGAQTAAPIWAEFMKKAVASPRYSDVKPFSQPSGVVDVQLDKLTNLLANASCPETYTAAFIAGTEPSQTCDQGTGVGGFFSRMLGIGGDKAAGPPGVVPPPGAAPAEDPQKKKGFFGKIVGVFKDDKSSNNPPANPQPPPPKPPENGGNGPQ
;
A
#
# COMPACT_ATOMS: atom_id res chain seq x y z
N MET A 1 12.48 -2.69 21.70
CA MET A 1 13.44 -2.58 20.57
C MET A 1 12.92 -3.45 19.44
N VAL A 2 12.90 -2.96 18.21
CA VAL A 2 12.45 -3.72 17.02
C VAL A 2 13.62 -4.57 16.49
N ASP A 3 13.34 -5.73 15.91
CA ASP A 3 14.34 -6.57 15.24
C ASP A 3 14.99 -5.80 14.07
N PRO A 4 16.33 -5.71 13.98
CA PRO A 4 17.02 -5.00 12.90
C PRO A 4 16.62 -5.44 11.49
N ARG A 5 16.30 -6.73 11.29
CA ARG A 5 15.87 -7.29 10.00
C ARG A 5 14.50 -6.73 9.60
N VAL A 6 13.57 -6.68 10.55
CA VAL A 6 12.24 -6.09 10.34
C VAL A 6 12.36 -4.59 10.07
N ALA A 7 13.18 -3.88 10.85
CA ALA A 7 13.42 -2.45 10.65
C ALA A 7 14.02 -2.16 9.26
N PHE A 8 14.99 -2.96 8.82
CA PHE A 8 15.59 -2.81 7.50
C PHE A 8 14.60 -3.09 6.37
N VAL A 9 13.86 -4.22 6.41
CA VAL A 9 12.85 -4.53 5.39
C VAL A 9 11.80 -3.41 5.30
N THR A 10 11.36 -2.87 6.45
CA THR A 10 10.45 -1.71 6.46
C THR A 10 11.08 -0.47 5.85
N THR A 11 12.35 -0.20 6.16
CA THR A 11 13.10 0.92 5.59
C THR A 11 13.25 0.79 4.08
N ASN A 12 13.61 -0.40 3.60
CA ASN A 12 13.75 -0.70 2.17
C ASN A 12 12.44 -0.47 1.41
N MET A 13 11.30 -0.88 1.97
CA MET A 13 9.97 -0.55 1.41
C MET A 13 9.71 0.97 1.38
N MET A 14 10.13 1.70 2.41
CA MET A 14 9.99 3.16 2.46
C MET A 14 10.97 3.91 1.55
N GLU A 15 12.16 3.34 1.25
CA GLU A 15 13.06 3.86 0.22
C GLU A 15 12.39 3.78 -1.16
N ALA A 16 11.63 2.72 -1.45
CA ALA A 16 10.88 2.59 -2.69
C ALA A 16 9.86 3.73 -2.88
N VAL A 17 9.20 4.21 -1.82
CA VAL A 17 8.28 5.37 -1.90
C VAL A 17 8.97 6.61 -2.48
N VAL A 18 10.24 6.81 -2.12
CA VAL A 18 11.07 7.95 -2.54
C VAL A 18 11.70 7.70 -3.91
N ASN A 19 12.16 6.48 -4.18
CA ASN A 19 12.98 6.17 -5.35
C ASN A 19 12.18 5.76 -6.58
N THR A 20 10.97 5.20 -6.40
CA THR A 20 10.12 4.74 -7.51
C THR A 20 8.62 4.99 -7.29
N GLY A 21 8.21 5.31 -6.06
CA GLY A 21 6.82 5.49 -5.67
C GLY A 21 6.29 6.92 -5.79
N LEU A 22 5.20 7.19 -5.06
CA LEU A 22 4.44 8.44 -5.15
C LEU A 22 5.27 9.70 -4.86
N ALA A 23 6.30 9.60 -4.01
CA ALA A 23 7.13 10.75 -3.66
C ALA A 23 8.26 11.00 -4.67
N PHE A 24 8.46 10.13 -5.66
CA PHE A 24 9.60 10.21 -6.58
C PHE A 24 9.73 11.56 -7.27
N SER A 25 8.66 12.03 -7.94
CA SER A 25 8.68 13.31 -8.65
C SER A 25 8.95 14.50 -7.71
N ALA A 26 8.36 14.47 -6.52
CA ALA A 26 8.50 15.53 -5.53
C ALA A 26 9.87 15.54 -4.83
N VAL A 27 10.53 14.39 -4.70
CA VAL A 27 11.81 14.27 -3.97
C VAL A 27 12.99 14.16 -4.93
N ARG A 28 13.04 13.10 -5.74
CA ARG A 28 14.12 12.87 -6.71
C ARG A 28 14.02 13.82 -7.89
N GLY A 29 12.81 14.03 -8.42
CA GLY A 29 12.58 14.99 -9.51
C GLY A 29 12.93 16.45 -9.15
N ARG A 30 13.01 16.78 -7.85
CA ARG A 30 13.43 18.10 -7.34
C ARG A 30 14.91 18.17 -6.92
N GLY A 31 15.69 17.14 -7.23
CA GLY A 31 17.14 17.11 -7.05
C GLY A 31 17.63 16.74 -5.66
N PHE A 32 16.77 16.21 -4.77
CA PHE A 32 17.27 15.59 -3.55
C PHE A 32 17.74 14.16 -3.86
N SER A 33 19.05 13.92 -3.84
CA SER A 33 19.65 12.64 -4.27
C SER A 33 20.20 11.77 -3.13
N ALA A 34 20.28 12.28 -1.90
CA ALA A 34 20.83 11.52 -0.77
C ALA A 34 19.94 10.30 -0.40
N PRO A 35 20.53 9.23 0.18
CA PRO A 35 19.78 8.09 0.69
C PRO A 35 18.68 8.52 1.67
N ALA A 36 17.44 8.13 1.38
CA ALA A 36 16.30 8.49 2.20
C ALA A 36 15.12 7.56 1.99
N ALA A 37 14.32 7.45 3.04
CA ALA A 37 13.10 6.67 3.09
C ALA A 37 11.95 7.55 3.59
N GLY A 38 10.72 7.25 3.21
CA GLY A 38 9.57 8.00 3.72
C GLY A 38 8.22 7.41 3.38
N LYS A 39 7.19 8.10 3.86
CA LYS A 39 5.79 7.76 3.61
C LYS A 39 4.98 9.02 3.39
N THR A 40 4.05 8.93 2.44
CA THR A 40 3.03 9.94 2.16
C THR A 40 1.75 9.63 2.91
N GLY A 41 0.98 10.65 3.28
CA GLY A 41 -0.41 10.50 3.65
C GLY A 41 -1.29 11.59 3.09
N SER A 42 -2.56 11.25 2.92
CA SER A 42 -3.59 12.09 2.33
C SER A 42 -4.89 11.86 3.10
N SER A 43 -5.47 12.92 3.64
CA SER A 43 -6.81 12.95 4.23
C SER A 43 -7.41 14.33 3.92
N HIS A 44 -7.88 15.08 4.91
CA HIS A 44 -8.14 16.52 4.80
C HIS A 44 -6.86 17.32 4.55
N ASP A 45 -5.74 16.77 5.01
CA ASP A 45 -4.41 17.33 4.91
C ASP A 45 -3.48 16.43 4.11
N GLY A 46 -2.39 17.01 3.64
CA GLY A 46 -1.28 16.29 3.03
C GLY A 46 -0.08 16.29 3.94
N TRP A 47 0.50 15.12 4.20
CA TRP A 47 1.73 15.01 4.97
C TRP A 47 2.75 14.09 4.32
N PHE A 48 4.01 14.35 4.64
CA PHE A 48 5.14 13.51 4.26
C PHE A 48 6.10 13.39 5.45
N ALA A 49 6.32 12.16 5.89
CA ALA A 49 7.31 11.83 6.90
C ALA A 49 8.46 11.12 6.20
N GLY A 50 9.66 11.70 6.27
CA GLY A 50 10.85 11.16 5.63
C GLY A 50 12.09 11.32 6.49
N TYR A 51 13.06 10.45 6.27
CA TYR A 51 14.30 10.43 7.03
C TYR A 51 15.49 9.96 6.19
N THR A 52 16.66 10.45 6.56
CA THR A 52 17.99 9.94 6.18
C THR A 52 18.57 9.12 7.34
N SER A 53 19.80 8.61 7.21
CA SER A 53 20.48 7.90 8.30
C SER A 53 20.70 8.74 9.57
N ASN A 54 20.61 10.07 9.49
CA ASN A 54 20.98 10.99 10.56
C ASN A 54 19.98 12.13 10.81
N LEU A 55 18.87 12.19 10.07
CA LEU A 55 17.87 13.26 10.21
C LEU A 55 16.47 12.76 9.85
N LEU A 56 15.49 13.00 10.73
CA LEU A 56 14.08 12.78 10.47
C LEU A 56 13.37 14.14 10.35
N CYS A 57 12.51 14.26 9.35
CA CYS A 57 11.69 15.45 9.12
C CYS A 57 10.27 15.04 8.70
N ILE A 58 9.28 15.71 9.29
CA ILE A 58 7.87 15.53 8.95
C ILE A 58 7.34 16.89 8.52
N VAL A 59 6.66 16.94 7.38
CA VAL A 59 5.94 18.11 6.91
C VAL A 59 4.46 17.76 6.83
N TRP A 60 3.63 18.67 7.32
CA TRP A 60 2.17 18.61 7.23
C TRP A 60 1.68 19.93 6.61
N VAL A 61 0.69 19.83 5.73
CA VAL A 61 0.06 20.96 5.04
C VAL A 61 -1.44 20.75 5.08
N GLY A 62 -2.17 21.72 5.63
CA GLY A 62 -3.62 21.70 5.77
C GLY A 62 -4.16 23.12 5.92
N TYR A 63 -5.49 23.27 5.92
CA TYR A 63 -6.14 24.53 6.26
C TYR A 63 -6.45 24.58 7.76
N ASP A 64 -6.35 25.76 8.36
CA ASP A 64 -6.61 25.96 9.80
C ASP A 64 -8.06 25.64 10.21
N ASP A 65 -9.00 25.73 9.25
CA ASP A 65 -10.42 25.41 9.45
C ASP A 65 -10.74 23.92 9.21
N TYR A 66 -9.72 23.08 9.02
CA TYR A 66 -9.84 21.65 8.73
C TYR A 66 -10.61 21.33 7.44
N SER A 67 -10.79 22.31 6.56
CA SER A 67 -11.32 22.06 5.24
C SER A 67 -10.34 21.22 4.40
N ASP A 68 -10.88 20.46 3.47
CA ASP A 68 -10.10 19.52 2.67
C ASP A 68 -9.26 20.25 1.61
N ILE A 69 -7.94 20.05 1.64
CA ILE A 69 -7.02 20.62 0.64
C ILE A 69 -7.11 19.93 -0.73
N ARG A 70 -7.71 18.74 -0.80
CA ARG A 70 -7.90 17.92 -2.02
C ARG A 70 -6.63 17.61 -2.79
N LEU A 71 -5.51 17.57 -2.09
CA LEU A 71 -4.18 17.29 -2.63
C LEU A 71 -3.47 16.26 -1.74
N SER A 72 -2.72 15.36 -2.36
CA SER A 72 -1.97 14.34 -1.62
C SER A 72 -0.75 14.93 -0.93
N GLY A 73 -0.28 14.27 0.14
CA GLY A 73 1.01 14.62 0.76
C GLY A 73 2.21 14.56 -0.18
N ALA A 74 2.12 13.77 -1.27
CA ALA A 74 3.14 13.75 -2.33
C ALA A 74 3.16 15.06 -3.16
N GLN A 75 2.01 15.71 -3.30
CA GLN A 75 1.85 16.96 -4.07
C GLN A 75 2.12 18.20 -3.22
N THR A 76 1.88 18.14 -1.91
CA THR A 76 1.97 19.29 -1.00
C THR A 76 3.19 19.24 -0.09
N ALA A 77 3.24 18.28 0.83
CA ALA A 77 4.26 18.20 1.87
C ALA A 77 5.63 17.70 1.37
N ALA A 78 5.65 16.71 0.47
CA ALA A 78 6.90 16.10 -0.01
C ALA A 78 7.83 17.09 -0.75
N PRO A 79 7.34 18.01 -1.59
CA PRO A 79 8.17 19.07 -2.19
C PRO A 79 8.85 19.99 -1.16
N ILE A 80 8.12 20.37 -0.11
CA ILE A 80 8.64 21.22 0.97
C ILE A 80 9.72 20.44 1.75
N TRP A 81 9.44 19.17 2.05
CA TRP A 81 10.40 18.27 2.68
C TRP A 81 11.69 18.16 1.85
N ALA A 82 11.59 18.00 0.53
CA ALA A 82 12.75 17.87 -0.34
C ALA A 82 13.64 19.12 -0.33
N GLU A 83 13.04 20.31 -0.39
CA GLU A 83 13.80 21.57 -0.32
C GLU A 83 14.46 21.80 1.04
N PHE A 84 13.76 21.44 2.13
CA PHE A 84 14.36 21.48 3.47
C PHE A 84 15.54 20.53 3.57
N MET A 85 15.37 19.28 3.15
CA MET A 85 16.39 18.24 3.28
C MET A 85 17.61 18.52 2.42
N LYS A 86 17.45 19.09 1.21
CA LYS A 86 18.57 19.57 0.37
C LYS A 86 19.48 20.54 1.13
N LYS A 87 18.89 21.51 1.83
CA LYS A 87 19.64 22.47 2.65
C LYS A 87 20.24 21.81 3.87
N ALA A 88 19.51 20.90 4.52
CA ALA A 88 19.97 20.19 5.70
C ALA A 88 21.22 19.34 5.40
N VAL A 89 21.20 18.52 4.33
CA VAL A 89 22.35 17.67 3.97
C VAL A 89 23.55 18.45 3.43
N ALA A 90 23.35 19.69 2.98
CA ALA A 90 24.46 20.58 2.64
C ALA A 90 25.13 21.20 3.89
N SER A 91 24.48 21.13 5.06
CA SER A 91 25.05 21.65 6.30
C SER A 91 26.05 20.65 6.92
N PRO A 92 27.14 21.12 7.55
CA PRO A 92 28.13 20.24 8.18
C PRO A 92 27.55 19.29 9.24
N ARG A 93 26.41 19.63 9.84
CA ARG A 93 25.76 18.82 10.87
C ARG A 93 25.13 17.55 10.32
N TYR A 94 24.62 17.57 9.09
CA TYR A 94 23.88 16.46 8.50
C TYR A 94 24.48 15.95 7.19
N SER A 95 25.65 16.44 6.78
CA SER A 95 26.30 16.09 5.52
C SER A 95 26.82 14.64 5.46
N ASP A 96 27.04 13.97 6.59
CA ASP A 96 27.42 12.55 6.65
C ASP A 96 26.19 11.63 6.54
N VAL A 97 25.45 11.73 5.42
CA VAL A 97 24.33 10.82 5.13
C VAL A 97 24.87 9.49 4.61
N LYS A 98 24.43 8.39 5.22
CA LYS A 98 24.83 7.03 4.87
C LYS A 98 23.65 6.26 4.28
N PRO A 99 23.91 5.29 3.39
CA PRO A 99 22.91 4.29 3.02
C PRO A 99 22.46 3.48 4.24
N PHE A 100 21.23 2.97 4.20
CA PHE A 100 20.75 2.05 5.22
C PHE A 100 21.45 0.69 5.07
N SER A 101 22.06 0.21 6.15
CA SER A 101 22.87 -1.02 6.11
C SER A 101 22.01 -2.26 6.30
N GLN A 102 22.11 -3.21 5.37
CA GLN A 102 21.40 -4.49 5.45
C GLN A 102 21.99 -5.38 6.54
N PRO A 103 21.19 -5.83 7.52
CA PRO A 103 21.66 -6.74 8.56
C PRO A 103 21.76 -8.17 8.04
N SER A 104 22.55 -9.00 8.71
CA SER A 104 22.60 -10.44 8.46
C SER A 104 21.22 -11.08 8.62
N GLY A 105 20.89 -12.05 7.74
CA GLY A 105 19.59 -12.71 7.74
C GLY A 105 18.50 -11.93 7.00
N VAL A 106 18.86 -10.89 6.25
CA VAL A 106 18.04 -10.31 5.18
C VAL A 106 18.64 -10.69 3.83
N VAL A 107 17.79 -11.10 2.89
CA VAL A 107 18.17 -11.49 1.53
C VAL A 107 17.43 -10.62 0.51
N ASP A 108 18.11 -10.24 -0.55
CA ASP A 108 17.50 -9.57 -1.70
C ASP A 108 17.07 -10.61 -2.72
N VAL A 109 15.82 -10.50 -3.17
CA VAL A 109 15.20 -11.47 -4.06
C VAL A 109 14.68 -10.78 -5.30
N GLN A 110 14.98 -11.34 -6.46
CA GLN A 110 14.44 -10.89 -7.74
C GLN A 110 13.05 -11.52 -7.93
N LEU A 111 12.02 -10.68 -8.00
CA LEU A 111 10.64 -11.09 -8.17
C LEU A 111 10.10 -10.66 -9.53
N ASP A 112 9.23 -11.47 -10.09
CA ASP A 112 8.43 -11.10 -11.25
C ASP A 112 7.38 -10.06 -10.84
N LYS A 113 7.25 -8.96 -11.60
CA LYS A 113 6.33 -7.87 -11.26
C LYS A 113 4.87 -8.28 -11.27
N LEU A 114 4.50 -9.26 -12.10
CA LEU A 114 3.11 -9.67 -12.28
C LEU A 114 2.65 -10.65 -11.19
N THR A 115 3.47 -11.67 -10.93
CA THR A 115 3.12 -12.79 -10.04
C THR A 115 3.63 -12.60 -8.61
N ASN A 116 4.62 -11.73 -8.39
CA ASN A 116 5.36 -11.59 -7.13
C ASN A 116 6.02 -12.90 -6.66
N LEU A 117 6.27 -13.82 -7.59
CA LEU A 117 7.03 -15.05 -7.38
C LEU A 117 8.49 -14.85 -7.81
N LEU A 118 9.34 -15.83 -7.49
CA LEU A 118 10.74 -15.81 -7.88
C LEU A 118 10.87 -15.65 -9.39
N ALA A 119 11.63 -14.63 -9.81
CA ALA A 119 11.90 -14.39 -11.21
C ALA A 119 12.89 -15.43 -11.77
N ASN A 120 12.67 -15.83 -13.02
CA ASN A 120 13.59 -16.62 -13.83
C ASN A 120 13.76 -15.95 -15.20
N ALA A 121 14.50 -16.59 -16.11
CA ALA A 121 14.78 -16.04 -17.44
C ALA A 121 13.54 -15.81 -18.34
N SER A 122 12.37 -16.37 -17.97
CA SER A 122 11.13 -16.22 -18.73
C SER A 122 10.29 -15.01 -18.29
N CYS A 123 10.58 -14.41 -17.13
CA CYS A 123 9.78 -13.30 -16.62
C CYS A 123 10.27 -11.97 -17.26
N PRO A 124 9.41 -11.24 -18.00
CA PRO A 124 9.83 -10.09 -18.80
C PRO A 124 10.13 -8.84 -17.97
N GLU A 125 9.47 -8.69 -16.82
CA GLU A 125 9.65 -7.55 -15.93
C GLU A 125 9.87 -8.01 -14.50
N THR A 126 10.96 -7.54 -13.90
CA THR A 126 11.33 -7.92 -12.53
C THR A 126 11.55 -6.70 -11.64
N TYR A 127 11.56 -6.94 -10.33
CA TYR A 127 11.99 -5.99 -9.33
C TYR A 127 12.73 -6.71 -8.21
N THR A 128 13.51 -5.97 -7.42
CA THR A 128 14.20 -6.51 -6.24
C THR A 128 13.45 -6.11 -4.99
N ALA A 129 13.26 -7.04 -4.06
CA ALA A 129 12.73 -6.78 -2.74
C ALA A 129 13.53 -7.51 -1.66
N ALA A 130 13.68 -6.87 -0.50
CA ALA A 130 14.35 -7.44 0.66
C ALA A 130 13.38 -8.30 1.50
N PHE A 131 13.81 -9.49 1.89
CA PHE A 131 13.08 -10.42 2.75
C PHE A 131 13.91 -10.82 3.96
N ILE A 132 13.25 -11.16 5.06
CA ILE A 132 13.91 -11.91 6.12
C ILE A 132 14.16 -13.32 5.58
N ALA A 133 15.37 -13.84 5.70
CA ALA A 133 15.73 -15.15 5.17
C ALA A 133 14.76 -16.23 5.68
N GLY A 134 14.24 -17.04 4.76
CA GLY A 134 13.22 -18.05 5.00
C GLY A 134 11.77 -17.54 4.93
N THR A 135 11.55 -16.27 4.57
CA THR A 135 10.20 -15.69 4.36
C THR A 135 9.93 -15.31 2.91
N GLU A 136 10.95 -15.41 2.05
CA GLU A 136 10.83 -15.18 0.61
C GLU A 136 9.93 -16.24 -0.08
N PRO A 137 9.31 -15.89 -1.22
CA PRO A 137 8.60 -16.86 -2.05
C PRO A 137 9.53 -18.00 -2.47
N SER A 138 9.00 -19.23 -2.49
CA SER A 138 9.74 -20.43 -2.94
C SER A 138 9.36 -20.92 -4.34
N GLN A 139 8.25 -20.42 -4.90
CA GLN A 139 7.80 -20.76 -6.24
C GLN A 139 8.30 -19.75 -7.26
N THR A 140 8.46 -20.19 -8.51
CA THR A 140 8.90 -19.37 -9.65
C THR A 140 7.72 -18.91 -10.51
N CYS A 141 7.91 -17.82 -11.28
CA CYS A 141 6.84 -17.18 -12.06
C CYS A 141 6.16 -18.09 -13.11
N ASP A 142 6.87 -19.11 -13.60
CA ASP A 142 6.39 -20.13 -14.55
C ASP A 142 5.50 -21.20 -13.91
N GLN A 143 5.56 -21.35 -12.59
CA GLN A 143 4.73 -22.30 -11.83
C GLN A 143 3.40 -21.70 -11.38
N GLY A 144 3.21 -20.38 -11.55
CA GLY A 144 1.98 -19.66 -11.23
C GLY A 144 1.04 -19.59 -12.42
N THR A 145 0.25 -20.65 -12.67
CA THR A 145 -0.87 -20.56 -13.61
C THR A 145 -1.94 -19.60 -13.09
N GLY A 146 -1.95 -18.37 -13.61
CA GLY A 146 -3.14 -17.55 -13.73
C GLY A 146 -3.59 -16.75 -12.51
N VAL A 147 -4.23 -15.62 -12.82
CA VAL A 147 -4.80 -14.55 -11.99
C VAL A 147 -5.93 -15.02 -11.03
N GLY A 148 -5.95 -16.29 -10.60
CA GLY A 148 -6.99 -16.89 -9.75
C GLY A 148 -6.56 -17.31 -8.34
N GLY A 149 -5.27 -17.42 -8.05
CA GLY A 149 -4.79 -18.07 -6.81
C GLY A 149 -4.97 -17.26 -5.52
N PHE A 150 -4.94 -15.93 -5.58
CA PHE A 150 -4.92 -15.10 -4.38
C PHE A 150 -6.33 -14.81 -3.82
N PHE A 151 -7.30 -14.50 -4.68
CA PHE A 151 -8.69 -14.29 -4.25
C PHE A 151 -9.36 -15.58 -3.79
N SER A 152 -8.99 -16.74 -4.35
CA SER A 152 -9.52 -18.04 -3.91
C SER A 152 -9.03 -18.43 -2.50
N ARG A 153 -7.78 -18.07 -2.16
CA ARG A 153 -7.21 -18.33 -0.83
C ARG A 153 -7.67 -17.34 0.24
N MET A 154 -8.09 -16.13 -0.15
CA MET A 154 -8.65 -15.12 0.77
C MET A 154 -10.16 -15.26 0.99
N LEU A 155 -10.94 -15.82 0.05
CA LEU A 155 -12.40 -15.97 0.15
C LEU A 155 -12.92 -17.38 0.42
N GLY A 156 -12.07 -18.35 0.76
CA GLY A 156 -12.50 -19.56 1.48
C GLY A 156 -13.66 -20.36 0.84
N ILE A 157 -13.73 -20.44 -0.49
CA ILE A 157 -14.70 -21.29 -1.19
C ILE A 157 -13.94 -22.21 -2.15
N GLY A 158 -13.73 -23.45 -1.70
CA GLY A 158 -13.42 -24.63 -2.51
C GLY A 158 -11.96 -24.68 -3.01
N GLY A 159 -11.09 -25.58 -2.58
CA GLY A 159 -11.31 -26.90 -2.00
C GLY A 159 -10.50 -27.88 -2.84
N ASP A 160 -9.18 -27.92 -2.65
CA ASP A 160 -8.35 -28.99 -3.20
C ASP A 160 -7.27 -29.41 -2.21
N LYS A 161 -7.14 -30.74 -2.13
CA LYS A 161 -6.47 -31.51 -1.11
C LYS A 161 -5.01 -31.11 -0.95
N ALA A 162 -4.64 -30.77 0.29
CA ALA A 162 -3.24 -30.76 0.71
C ALA A 162 -2.67 -32.17 0.51
N ALA A 163 -1.71 -32.29 -0.42
CA ALA A 163 -0.81 -33.43 -0.46
C ALA A 163 0.02 -33.40 0.83
N GLY A 164 -0.21 -34.38 1.71
CA GLY A 164 0.58 -34.56 2.92
C GLY A 164 2.04 -34.94 2.62
N PRO A 165 2.96 -34.67 3.54
CA PRO A 165 4.37 -35.05 3.38
C PRO A 165 4.52 -36.59 3.35
N PRO A 166 5.50 -37.13 2.61
CA PRO A 166 5.64 -38.57 2.47
C PRO A 166 6.10 -39.25 3.77
N GLY A 167 5.30 -40.21 4.23
CA GLY A 167 5.75 -41.47 4.84
C GLY A 167 6.34 -41.44 6.25
N VAL A 168 5.46 -41.48 7.27
CA VAL A 168 5.77 -42.16 8.54
C VAL A 168 4.74 -43.28 8.71
N VAL A 169 5.20 -44.53 8.66
CA VAL A 169 4.35 -45.72 8.85
C VAL A 169 4.02 -45.84 10.35
N PRO A 170 2.74 -45.86 10.79
CA PRO A 170 2.39 -46.15 12.17
C PRO A 170 2.39 -47.66 12.45
N PRO A 171 2.67 -48.10 13.69
CA PRO A 171 2.69 -49.52 14.05
C PRO A 171 1.28 -50.13 14.04
N PRO A 172 1.17 -51.45 13.78
CA PRO A 172 -0.12 -52.11 13.60
C PRO A 172 -0.81 -52.34 14.96
N GLY A 173 -2.05 -51.83 15.12
CA GLY A 173 -2.85 -52.18 16.31
C GLY A 173 -3.99 -51.25 16.74
N ALA A 174 -4.42 -50.26 15.94
CA ALA A 174 -5.56 -49.42 16.31
C ALA A 174 -6.75 -49.62 15.36
N ALA A 175 -7.83 -50.21 15.87
CA ALA A 175 -9.11 -50.34 15.20
C ALA A 175 -9.82 -48.98 15.07
N PRO A 176 -10.64 -48.74 14.01
CA PRO A 176 -11.33 -47.47 13.82
C PRO A 176 -12.60 -47.37 14.68
N ALA A 177 -12.78 -46.22 15.34
CA ALA A 177 -14.00 -45.85 16.06
C ALA A 177 -14.93 -45.02 15.14
N GLU A 178 -16.24 -45.29 15.25
CA GLU A 178 -17.33 -44.78 14.41
C GLU A 178 -17.73 -43.30 14.66
N ASP A 179 -18.25 -42.67 13.60
CA ASP A 179 -18.84 -41.32 13.53
C ASP A 179 -20.21 -41.21 14.27
N PRO A 180 -20.51 -40.07 14.92
CA PRO A 180 -21.89 -39.68 15.22
C PRO A 180 -22.38 -38.43 14.45
N GLN A 181 -23.30 -38.73 13.54
CA GLN A 181 -24.52 -38.03 13.09
C GLN A 181 -24.79 -36.53 13.39
N LYS A 182 -25.21 -35.88 12.30
CA LYS A 182 -25.94 -34.60 12.12
C LYS A 182 -27.06 -34.32 13.13
N LYS A 183 -27.19 -33.05 13.53
CA LYS A 183 -28.49 -32.42 13.88
C LYS A 183 -28.71 -31.11 13.12
N LYS A 184 -29.89 -31.02 12.49
CA LYS A 184 -30.45 -29.83 11.81
C LYS A 184 -31.31 -29.02 12.77
N GLY A 185 -31.23 -27.70 12.65
CA GLY A 185 -32.37 -26.78 12.74
C GLY A 185 -32.40 -25.86 13.97
N PHE A 186 -32.39 -24.54 13.74
CA PHE A 186 -33.48 -23.61 14.13
C PHE A 186 -33.15 -22.17 13.67
N PHE A 187 -34.19 -21.42 13.29
CA PHE A 187 -34.25 -19.98 12.97
C PHE A 187 -33.83 -19.50 11.57
N GLY A 188 -34.79 -19.63 10.65
CA GLY A 188 -35.03 -18.60 9.65
C GLY A 188 -35.89 -17.46 10.23
N LYS A 189 -35.63 -16.22 9.78
CA LYS A 189 -36.61 -15.16 9.51
C LYS A 189 -35.90 -13.92 8.95
N ILE A 190 -36.58 -13.26 7.99
CA ILE A 190 -36.30 -11.96 7.33
C ILE A 190 -35.48 -12.02 6.02
N VAL A 191 -36.13 -12.48 4.95
CA VAL A 191 -36.00 -11.89 3.60
C VAL A 191 -37.43 -11.75 3.07
N GLY A 192 -37.85 -10.53 2.72
CA GLY A 192 -39.20 -10.30 2.20
C GLY A 192 -39.61 -8.84 2.11
N VAL A 193 -38.83 -7.99 1.44
CA VAL A 193 -39.25 -6.66 0.99
C VAL A 193 -38.53 -6.37 -0.34
N PHE A 194 -39.30 -6.47 -1.43
CA PHE A 194 -39.14 -5.84 -2.75
C PHE A 194 -38.21 -6.46 -3.81
N LYS A 195 -38.86 -7.28 -4.64
CA LYS A 195 -38.67 -7.53 -6.07
C LYS A 195 -40.12 -7.41 -6.62
N ASP A 196 -40.53 -6.64 -7.63
CA ASP A 196 -39.99 -6.16 -8.91
C ASP A 196 -40.38 -4.67 -9.10
N ASP A 197 -39.77 -3.87 -9.99
CA ASP A 197 -40.25 -3.71 -11.37
C ASP A 197 -39.17 -3.14 -12.32
N LYS A 198 -39.20 -3.65 -13.56
CA LYS A 198 -38.43 -3.17 -14.72
C LYS A 198 -39.11 -1.95 -15.38
N SER A 199 -38.26 -1.12 -16.00
CA SER A 199 -38.54 -0.25 -17.17
C SER A 199 -38.81 1.25 -16.92
N SER A 200 -37.76 2.07 -17.01
CA SER A 200 -37.67 3.13 -18.04
C SER A 200 -36.25 3.72 -18.08
N ASN A 201 -35.58 3.56 -19.22
CA ASN A 201 -34.33 4.27 -19.53
C ASN A 201 -34.69 5.60 -20.20
N ASN A 202 -34.52 6.72 -19.48
CA ASN A 202 -34.34 8.04 -20.09
C ASN A 202 -33.12 8.70 -19.43
N PRO A 203 -32.18 9.29 -20.20
CA PRO A 203 -31.00 9.93 -19.65
C PRO A 203 -31.35 11.25 -18.94
N PRO A 204 -30.67 11.62 -17.84
CA PRO A 204 -30.95 12.86 -17.12
C PRO A 204 -30.53 14.09 -17.91
N ALA A 205 -31.38 15.13 -17.83
CA ALA A 205 -31.23 16.43 -18.46
C ALA A 205 -30.05 17.24 -17.88
N ASN A 206 -29.47 18.09 -18.73
CA ASN A 206 -28.35 18.99 -18.43
C ASN A 206 -28.69 19.98 -17.29
N PRO A 207 -27.79 20.27 -16.34
CA PRO A 207 -28.05 21.27 -15.30
C PRO A 207 -28.21 22.68 -15.89
N GLN A 208 -29.29 23.39 -15.53
CA GLN A 208 -29.48 24.80 -15.88
C GLN A 208 -28.43 25.70 -15.19
N PRO A 209 -27.99 26.80 -15.84
CA PRO A 209 -27.10 27.77 -15.21
C PRO A 209 -27.79 28.56 -14.10
N PRO A 210 -27.04 29.04 -13.08
CA PRO A 210 -27.59 29.77 -11.94
C PRO A 210 -28.13 31.16 -12.34
N PRO A 211 -29.10 31.70 -11.58
CA PRO A 211 -29.70 33.01 -11.86
C PRO A 211 -28.70 34.17 -11.67
N PRO A 212 -28.90 35.30 -12.37
CA PRO A 212 -27.99 36.45 -12.30
C PRO A 212 -27.99 37.13 -10.93
N LYS A 213 -26.82 37.63 -10.51
CA LYS A 213 -26.64 38.37 -9.25
C LYS A 213 -27.36 39.73 -9.29
N PRO A 214 -27.93 40.21 -8.16
CA PRO A 214 -28.47 41.56 -8.04
C PRO A 214 -27.38 42.64 -8.18
N PRO A 215 -27.71 43.87 -8.61
CA PRO A 215 -26.74 44.93 -8.83
C PRO A 215 -26.12 45.46 -7.50
N GLU A 216 -24.81 45.71 -7.54
CA GLU A 216 -24.07 46.38 -6.47
C GLU A 216 -24.55 47.83 -6.31
N ASN A 217 -25.11 48.16 -5.15
CA ASN A 217 -25.33 49.55 -4.76
C ASN A 217 -24.01 50.15 -4.29
N GLY A 218 -23.45 51.05 -5.10
CA GLY A 218 -22.33 51.92 -4.72
C GLY A 218 -22.74 52.84 -3.57
N GLY A 219 -22.24 52.53 -2.38
CA GLY A 219 -22.35 53.38 -1.20
C GLY A 219 -21.19 54.37 -1.15
N ASN A 220 -21.48 55.62 -1.53
CA ASN A 220 -20.66 56.79 -1.26
C ASN A 220 -20.35 56.90 0.24
N GLY A 221 -19.08 57.05 0.58
CA GLY A 221 -18.67 57.61 1.87
C GLY A 221 -18.94 59.11 1.94
N PRO A 222 -19.11 59.64 3.16
CA PRO A 222 -18.54 60.95 3.44
C PRO A 222 -17.77 60.99 4.77
N GLN A 223 -16.62 61.70 4.68
CA GLN A 223 -15.81 62.42 5.69
C GLN A 223 -15.92 62.05 7.17
#